data_AF-Q95Y46-F1
#
_entry.id   AF-Q95Y46-F1
#
_cell.length_a   1.000
_cell.length_b   1.000
_cell.length_c   1.000
_cell.angle_alpha   90.00
_cell.angle_beta   90.00
_cell.angle_gamma   90.00
#
_symmetry.space_group_name_H-M   'P 1'
#
loop_
_entity.id
_entity.type
_entity.pdbx_description
1 polymer ?
#
loop_
_entity_poly.entity_id
_entity_poly.type
_entity_poly.pdbx_seq_one_letter_code
_entity_poly.pdbx_strand_id
1 'polypeptide(L)'
;MKVCVFGDQHHLDEAAAGDIPSMSADDLKKLNKQKKLIKKLAKSYDAFIASESLIKQIPRILGPGLNKAGKFPSVVTHGESLQSKSDEIRATVKFQMKKVLCLSVAVGHVGLTQEELVSNISLSINFLVSLLKKNWQNVRSLNIKSTMGKPQRVY
;
A
#
# COMPACT_ATOMS: atom_id res chain seq x y z
N MET A 1 -10.18 -0.07 0.39
CA MET A 1 -8.88 -0.64 -0.05
C MET A 1 -8.96 -2.16 0.11
N LYS A 2 -8.72 -2.94 -0.94
CA LYS A 2 -8.78 -4.42 -0.87
C LYS A 2 -7.39 -4.98 -0.59
N VAL A 3 -7.21 -5.61 0.57
CA VAL A 3 -5.96 -6.24 1.00
C VAL A 3 -6.07 -7.75 0.78
N CYS A 4 -5.05 -8.36 0.18
CA CYS A 4 -5.00 -9.81 -0.02
C CYS A 4 -3.84 -10.40 0.78
N VAL A 5 -4.08 -11.52 1.46
CA VAL A 5 -3.08 -12.20 2.32
C VAL A 5 -2.51 -13.42 1.60
N PHE A 6 -1.18 -13.54 1.62
CA PHE A 6 -0.43 -14.71 1.20
C PHE A 6 0.10 -15.39 2.46
N GLY A 7 -0.54 -16.46 2.91
CA GLY A 7 -0.28 -17.05 4.21
C GLY A 7 -0.20 -18.57 4.19
N ASP A 8 0.45 -19.11 5.21
CA ASP A 8 0.33 -20.52 5.58
C ASP A 8 -1.02 -20.77 6.27
N GLN A 9 -1.34 -22.04 6.57
CA GLN A 9 -2.62 -22.47 7.14
C GLN A 9 -3.12 -21.58 8.30
N HIS A 10 -2.23 -21.25 9.25
CA HIS A 10 -2.55 -20.39 10.40
C HIS A 10 -3.07 -19.00 10.00
N HIS A 11 -2.44 -18.37 9.00
CA HIS A 11 -2.84 -17.07 8.50
C HIS A 11 -4.04 -17.15 7.55
N LEU A 12 -4.30 -18.30 6.94
CA LEU A 12 -5.54 -18.53 6.19
C LEU A 12 -6.74 -18.61 7.11
N ASP A 13 -6.60 -19.26 8.27
CA ASP A 13 -7.65 -19.39 9.27
C ASP A 13 -7.98 -18.04 9.92
N GLU A 14 -6.97 -17.25 10.27
CA GLU A 14 -7.13 -15.87 10.75
C GLU A 14 -7.73 -14.92 9.69
N ALA A 15 -7.31 -15.06 8.43
CA ALA A 15 -7.86 -14.26 7.34
C ALA A 15 -9.32 -14.64 7.03
N ALA A 16 -9.67 -15.93 7.11
CA ALA A 16 -11.04 -16.41 6.96
C ALA A 16 -11.94 -15.90 8.10
N ALA A 17 -11.43 -15.85 9.33
CA ALA A 17 -12.15 -15.25 10.46
C ALA A 17 -12.36 -13.73 10.28
N GLY A 18 -11.47 -13.05 9.56
CA GLY A 18 -11.55 -11.62 9.28
C GLY A 18 -12.23 -11.23 7.95
N ASP A 19 -12.76 -12.19 7.19
CA ASP A 19 -13.29 -12.00 5.83
C ASP A 19 -12.30 -11.28 4.87
N ILE A 20 -11.01 -11.57 5.04
CA ILE A 20 -9.93 -11.03 4.21
C ILE A 20 -9.58 -12.07 3.14
N PRO A 21 -9.58 -11.70 1.84
CA PRO A 21 -9.25 -12.62 0.77
C PRO A 21 -7.81 -13.13 0.92
N SER A 22 -7.67 -14.44 1.02
CA SER A 22 -6.42 -15.13 1.28
C SER A 22 -6.08 -16.10 0.14
N MET A 23 -4.79 -16.33 -0.09
CA MET A 23 -4.31 -17.31 -1.06
C MET A 23 -3.17 -18.14 -0.46
N SER A 24 -3.23 -19.44 -0.70
CA SER A 24 -2.25 -20.41 -0.23
C SER A 24 -0.99 -20.45 -1.11
N ALA A 25 0.08 -21.06 -0.59
CA ALA A 25 1.30 -21.32 -1.35
C ALA A 25 1.06 -22.14 -2.64
N ASP A 26 0.07 -23.04 -2.63
CA ASP A 26 -0.22 -23.89 -3.78
C ASP A 26 -1.03 -23.16 -4.87
N ASP A 27 -1.88 -22.21 -4.48
CA ASP A 27 -2.56 -21.34 -5.44
C ASP A 27 -1.59 -20.33 -6.06
N LEU A 28 -0.60 -19.86 -5.28
CA LEU A 28 0.51 -19.07 -5.78
C LEU A 28 1.35 -19.87 -6.80
N LYS A 29 1.59 -21.16 -6.58
CA LYS A 29 2.29 -22.03 -7.56
C LYS A 29 1.48 -22.22 -8.85
N LYS A 30 0.14 -22.33 -8.78
CA LYS A 30 -0.71 -22.40 -10.00
C LYS A 30 -0.62 -21.13 -10.84
N LEU A 31 -0.34 -19.99 -10.22
CA LEU A 31 -0.14 -18.70 -10.88
C LEU A 31 1.27 -18.50 -11.46
N ASN A 32 2.17 -19.46 -11.25
CA ASN A 32 3.55 -19.40 -11.72
C ASN A 32 3.59 -19.26 -13.25
N LYS A 33 4.42 -18.33 -13.75
CA LYS A 33 4.64 -18.01 -15.17
C LYS A 33 3.43 -17.42 -15.94
N GLN A 34 2.22 -17.35 -15.38
CA GLN A 34 1.06 -16.76 -16.05
C GLN A 34 0.98 -15.23 -15.89
N LYS A 35 1.72 -14.48 -16.73
CA LYS A 35 1.79 -13.01 -16.68
C LYS A 35 0.43 -12.29 -16.74
N LYS A 36 -0.59 -12.87 -17.41
CA LYS A 36 -1.92 -12.25 -17.55
C LYS A 36 -2.73 -12.32 -16.25
N LEU A 37 -2.74 -13.48 -15.57
CA LEU A 37 -3.47 -13.63 -14.30
C LEU A 37 -2.82 -12.80 -13.18
N ILE A 38 -1.49 -12.79 -13.10
CA ILE A 38 -0.76 -11.97 -12.12
C ILE A 38 -1.07 -10.47 -12.30
N LYS A 39 -1.17 -9.99 -13.54
CA LYS A 39 -1.57 -8.60 -13.82
C LYS A 39 -3.03 -8.32 -13.46
N LYS A 40 -3.95 -9.28 -13.59
CA LYS A 40 -5.34 -9.13 -13.14
C LYS A 40 -5.41 -9.05 -11.62
N LEU A 41 -4.68 -9.94 -10.93
CA LEU A 41 -4.61 -10.02 -9.48
C LEU A 41 -4.00 -8.75 -8.87
N ALA A 42 -2.92 -8.23 -9.46
CA ALA A 42 -2.32 -6.95 -9.06
C ALA A 42 -3.24 -5.73 -9.30
N LYS A 43 -4.24 -5.85 -10.17
CA LYS A 43 -5.24 -4.80 -10.39
C LYS A 43 -6.45 -4.93 -9.46
N SER A 44 -6.80 -6.15 -9.04
CA SER A 44 -7.98 -6.39 -8.18
C SER A 44 -7.75 -6.01 -6.72
N TYR A 45 -6.50 -6.07 -6.25
CA TYR A 45 -6.13 -5.75 -4.87
C TYR A 45 -5.17 -4.57 -4.81
N ASP A 46 -5.30 -3.75 -3.77
CA ASP A 46 -4.52 -2.52 -3.57
C ASP A 46 -3.22 -2.78 -2.82
N ALA A 47 -3.28 -3.68 -1.83
CA ALA A 47 -2.14 -4.08 -1.01
C ALA A 47 -2.11 -5.60 -0.82
N PHE A 48 -0.91 -6.11 -0.57
CA PHE A 48 -0.67 -7.52 -0.29
C PHE A 48 0.06 -7.66 1.04
N ILE A 49 -0.31 -8.67 1.80
CA ILE A 49 0.37 -9.09 3.02
C ILE A 49 0.93 -10.48 2.76
N ALA A 50 2.12 -10.79 3.27
CA ALA A 50 2.71 -12.11 3.16
C ALA A 50 3.27 -12.57 4.50
N SER A 51 3.11 -13.86 4.80
CA SER A 51 3.83 -14.50 5.90
C SER A 51 5.33 -14.53 5.63
N GLU A 52 6.12 -14.48 6.70
CA GLU A 52 7.58 -14.53 6.65
C GLU A 52 8.13 -15.78 5.92
N SER A 53 7.40 -16.89 6.00
CA SER A 53 7.72 -18.13 5.28
C SER A 53 7.63 -17.97 3.76
N LEU A 54 6.68 -17.17 3.26
CA LEU A 54 6.35 -17.04 1.84
C LEU A 54 7.04 -15.86 1.17
N ILE A 55 7.48 -14.84 1.91
CA ILE A 55 8.07 -13.62 1.34
C ILE A 55 9.29 -13.91 0.46
N LYS A 56 10.12 -14.90 0.83
CA LYS A 56 11.33 -15.30 0.08
C LYS A 56 10.98 -15.98 -1.25
N GLN A 57 9.82 -16.62 -1.33
CA GLN A 57 9.40 -17.38 -2.52
C GLN A 57 8.62 -16.49 -3.51
N ILE A 58 7.96 -15.43 -3.03
CA ILE A 58 7.13 -14.52 -3.82
C ILE A 58 7.85 -13.95 -5.06
N PRO A 59 9.10 -13.42 -4.97
CA PRO A 59 9.80 -12.92 -6.16
C PRO A 59 10.03 -14.00 -7.23
N ARG A 60 10.25 -15.26 -6.81
CA ARG A 60 10.51 -16.40 -7.72
C ARG A 60 9.23 -16.89 -8.39
N ILE A 61 8.12 -16.95 -7.66
CA ILE A 61 6.83 -17.50 -8.13
C ILE A 61 6.05 -16.46 -8.95
N LEU A 62 5.91 -15.26 -8.42
CA LEU A 62 5.10 -14.18 -9.02
C LEU A 62 5.91 -13.34 -10.02
N GLY A 63 7.23 -13.52 -10.04
CA GLY A 63 8.14 -12.81 -10.93
C GLY A 63 8.08 -11.29 -10.73
N PRO A 64 8.54 -10.49 -11.71
CA PRO A 64 8.56 -9.03 -11.59
C PRO A 64 7.16 -8.38 -11.66
N GLY A 65 6.08 -9.17 -11.80
CA GLY A 65 4.72 -8.66 -12.04
C GLY A 65 4.21 -7.76 -10.92
N LEU A 66 4.35 -8.18 -9.66
CA LEU A 66 3.93 -7.40 -8.49
C LEU A 66 4.87 -6.25 -8.17
N ASN A 67 6.19 -6.46 -8.33
CA ASN A 67 7.17 -5.41 -8.08
C ASN A 67 7.03 -4.26 -9.10
N LYS A 68 6.80 -4.58 -10.38
CA LYS A 68 6.53 -3.57 -11.42
C LYS A 68 5.22 -2.81 -11.19
N ALA A 69 4.25 -3.43 -10.50
CA ALA A 69 3.02 -2.78 -10.08
C ALA A 69 3.19 -1.92 -8.82
N GLY A 70 4.35 -1.97 -8.14
CA GLY A 70 4.62 -1.22 -6.90
C GLY A 70 3.94 -1.78 -5.65
N LYS A 71 3.28 -2.94 -5.78
CA LYS A 71 2.48 -3.60 -4.73
C LYS A 71 3.23 -4.81 -4.16
N PHE A 72 4.47 -4.59 -3.72
CA PHE A 72 5.23 -5.65 -3.08
C PHE A 72 4.63 -5.94 -1.69
N PRO A 73 4.45 -7.22 -1.30
CA PRO A 73 3.78 -7.55 -0.05
C PRO A 73 4.52 -7.04 1.17
N SER A 74 3.76 -6.58 2.17
CA SER A 74 4.25 -6.32 3.52
C SER A 74 4.36 -7.64 4.29
N VAL A 75 5.38 -7.79 5.14
CA VAL A 75 5.58 -9.00 5.94
C VAL A 75 4.72 -8.95 7.20
N VAL A 76 4.10 -10.08 7.54
CA VAL A 76 3.45 -10.34 8.84
C VAL A 76 4.13 -11.52 9.50
N THR A 77 4.38 -11.37 10.81
CA THR A 77 4.88 -12.44 11.68
C THR A 77 3.71 -13.11 12.39
N HIS A 78 3.90 -14.35 12.86
CA HIS A 78 2.87 -15.12 13.56
C HIS A 78 2.48 -14.54 14.94
N GLY A 79 3.20 -13.51 15.41
CA GLY A 79 2.90 -12.82 16.68
C GLY A 79 2.05 -11.56 16.51
N GLU A 80 1.71 -11.17 15.28
CA GLU A 80 0.92 -9.96 15.00
C GLU A 80 -0.41 -10.35 14.37
N SER A 81 -1.49 -9.69 14.78
CA SER A 81 -2.81 -9.91 14.20
C SER A 81 -2.88 -9.36 12.77
N LEU A 82 -3.33 -10.20 11.83
CA LEU A 82 -3.57 -9.81 10.44
C LEU A 82 -4.52 -8.62 10.31
N GLN A 83 -5.51 -8.52 11.19
CA GLN A 83 -6.47 -7.42 11.22
C GLN A 83 -5.79 -6.08 11.51
N SER A 84 -5.01 -5.99 12.60
CA SER A 84 -4.29 -4.76 12.95
C SER A 84 -3.34 -4.33 11.83
N LYS A 85 -2.59 -5.28 11.26
CA LYS A 85 -1.71 -4.99 10.13
C LYS A 85 -2.47 -4.52 8.89
N SER A 86 -3.65 -5.10 8.64
CA SER A 86 -4.49 -4.71 7.51
C SER A 86 -5.04 -3.29 7.68
N ASP A 87 -5.40 -2.91 8.90
CA ASP A 87 -5.90 -1.58 9.23
C ASP A 87 -4.78 -0.55 9.22
N GLU A 88 -3.57 -0.90 9.69
CA GLU A 88 -2.37 -0.09 9.50
C GLU A 88 -2.11 0.18 8.02
N ILE A 89 -2.18 -0.84 7.17
CA ILE A 89 -1.98 -0.69 5.72
C ILE A 89 -3.09 0.15 5.09
N ARG A 90 -4.34 0.04 5.57
CA ARG A 90 -5.45 0.89 5.12
C ARG A 90 -5.25 2.36 5.49
N ALA A 91 -4.71 2.61 6.69
CA ALA A 91 -4.45 3.96 7.20
C ALA A 91 -3.13 4.55 6.64
N THR A 92 -2.24 3.71 6.11
CA THR A 92 -0.94 4.16 5.62
C THR A 92 -1.03 4.60 4.16
N VAL A 93 -0.45 5.77 3.88
CA VAL A 93 -0.28 6.26 2.52
C VAL A 93 1.18 6.23 2.11
N LYS A 94 1.48 5.48 1.04
CA LYS A 94 2.86 5.28 0.57
C LYS A 94 3.31 6.42 -0.35
N PHE A 95 4.30 7.19 0.10
CA PHE A 95 5.04 8.11 -0.76
C PHE A 95 6.07 7.33 -1.58
N GLN A 96 5.92 7.29 -2.90
CA GLN A 96 6.92 6.68 -3.79
C GLN A 96 7.49 7.73 -4.74
N MET A 97 8.74 8.13 -4.50
CA MET A 97 9.50 8.87 -5.50
C MET A 97 9.80 7.98 -6.71
N LYS A 98 9.28 8.38 -7.86
CA LYS A 98 9.72 7.90 -9.17
C LYS A 98 10.79 8.86 -9.70
N LYS A 99 11.18 8.71 -10.97
CA LYS A 99 12.06 9.66 -11.69
C LYS A 99 11.43 11.04 -11.95
N VAL A 100 10.38 11.42 -11.22
CA VAL A 100 9.61 12.66 -11.42
C VAL A 100 9.66 13.45 -10.12
N LEU A 101 9.81 14.77 -10.23
CA LEU A 101 9.93 15.68 -9.09
C LEU A 101 8.58 16.00 -8.42
N CYS A 102 7.46 15.73 -9.10
CA CYS A 102 6.12 15.96 -8.57
C CYS A 102 5.54 14.66 -8.01
N LEU A 103 5.05 14.72 -6.77
CA LEU A 103 4.31 13.65 -6.11
C LEU A 103 2.86 14.09 -5.91
N SER A 104 1.93 13.17 -6.13
CA SER A 104 0.52 13.40 -5.83
C SER A 104 0.01 12.22 -5.04
N VAL A 105 -0.53 12.51 -3.87
CA VAL A 105 -0.90 11.51 -2.86
C VAL A 105 -2.25 11.88 -2.29
N ALA A 106 -3.10 10.88 -2.06
CA ALA A 106 -4.41 11.06 -1.46
C ALA A 106 -4.27 11.04 0.07
N VAL A 107 -4.71 12.11 0.73
CA VAL A 107 -4.51 12.32 2.18
C VAL A 107 -5.85 12.25 2.96
N GLY A 108 -6.98 12.05 2.27
CA GLY A 108 -8.28 11.92 2.93
C GLY A 108 -9.44 11.63 1.98
N HIS A 109 -10.61 11.40 2.57
CA HIS A 109 -11.88 11.15 1.89
C HIS A 109 -12.96 12.15 2.32
N VAL A 110 -14.04 12.25 1.55
CA VAL A 110 -15.13 13.24 1.78
C VAL A 110 -15.84 13.05 3.13
N GLY A 111 -15.86 11.83 3.67
CA GLY A 111 -16.44 11.53 4.99
C GLY A 111 -15.58 11.89 6.21
N LEU A 112 -14.39 12.50 6.05
CA LEU A 112 -13.58 12.98 7.17
C LEU A 112 -14.01 14.39 7.57
N THR A 113 -13.85 14.72 8.84
CA THR A 113 -14.07 16.09 9.31
C THR A 113 -12.96 17.03 8.83
N GLN A 114 -13.24 18.34 8.83
CA GLN A 114 -12.26 19.35 8.39
C GLN A 114 -10.99 19.34 9.26
N GLU A 115 -11.12 19.10 10.56
CA GLU A 115 -9.99 19.06 11.50
C GLU A 115 -9.08 17.86 11.25
N GLU A 116 -9.66 16.68 11.04
CA GLU A 116 -8.92 15.46 10.70
C GLU A 116 -8.18 15.62 9.36
N LEU A 117 -8.82 16.26 8.37
CA LEU A 117 -8.18 16.54 7.08
C LEU A 117 -6.97 17.45 7.23
N VAL A 118 -7.08 18.54 8.00
CA VAL A 118 -5.97 19.47 8.24
C VAL A 118 -4.83 18.78 8.98
N SER A 119 -5.14 17.96 9.99
CA SER A 119 -4.16 17.16 10.72
C SER A 119 -3.42 16.19 9.78
N ASN A 120 -4.16 15.43 8.98
CA ASN A 120 -3.59 14.46 8.02
C ASN A 120 -2.72 15.14 6.96
N ILE A 121 -3.14 16.29 6.44
CA ILE A 121 -2.37 17.09 5.47
C ILE A 121 -1.06 17.56 6.10
N SER A 122 -1.11 18.08 7.33
CA SER A 122 0.07 18.61 8.02
C SER A 122 1.06 17.49 8.35
N LEU A 123 0.58 16.35 8.87
CA LEU A 123 1.37 15.15 9.12
C LEU A 123 2.05 14.64 7.84
N SER A 124 1.30 14.55 6.76
CA SER A 124 1.79 14.08 5.45
C SER A 124 2.89 14.97 4.89
N ILE A 125 2.72 16.29 4.95
CA ILE A 125 3.71 17.27 4.48
C ILE A 125 4.97 17.19 5.34
N ASN A 126 4.82 17.20 6.67
CA ASN A 126 5.96 17.18 7.58
C ASN A 126 6.78 15.89 7.46
N PHE A 127 6.11 14.75 7.32
CA PHE A 127 6.77 13.46 7.09
C PHE A 127 7.52 13.43 5.75
N LEU A 128 6.93 13.97 4.67
CA LEU A 128 7.62 14.03 3.39
C LEU A 128 8.85 14.94 3.43
N VAL A 129 8.72 16.10 4.09
CA VAL A 129 9.79 17.09 4.20
C VAL A 129 10.97 16.53 5.00
N SER A 130 10.72 15.79 6.09
CA SER A 130 11.80 15.22 6.92
C SER A 130 12.65 14.17 6.19
N LEU A 131 12.11 13.55 5.14
CA LEU A 131 12.85 12.61 4.29
C LEU A 131 13.76 13.30 3.26
N LEU A 132 13.63 14.61 3.05
CA LEU A 132 14.41 15.37 2.08
C LEU A 132 15.68 15.93 2.72
N LYS A 133 16.85 15.75 2.08
CA LYS A 133 18.17 16.21 2.60
C LYS A 133 18.27 17.70 2.93
N LYS A 134 17.39 18.56 2.40
CA LYS A 134 17.34 20.00 2.69
C LYS A 134 15.97 20.46 3.22
N ASN A 135 15.14 19.52 3.71
CA ASN A 135 13.81 19.79 4.24
C ASN A 135 13.01 20.73 3.31
N TRP A 136 12.50 21.84 3.87
CA TRP A 136 11.67 22.83 3.18
C TRP A 136 12.37 23.55 2.03
N GLN A 137 13.70 23.69 2.05
CA GLN A 137 14.43 24.34 0.93
C GLN A 137 14.36 23.51 -0.36
N ASN A 138 14.07 22.21 -0.26
CA ASN A 138 13.90 21.34 -1.40
C ASN A 138 12.45 21.31 -1.94
N VAL A 139 11.52 22.00 -1.27
CA VAL A 139 10.11 22.10 -1.68
C VAL A 139 9.90 23.44 -2.37
N ARG A 140 9.55 23.41 -3.66
CA ARG A 140 9.29 24.64 -4.43
C ARG A 140 7.85 25.14 -4.29
N SER A 141 6.89 24.21 -4.28
CA SER A 141 5.47 24.53 -4.17
C SER A 141 4.68 23.35 -3.65
N LEU A 142 3.64 23.60 -2.86
CA LEU A 142 2.66 22.63 -2.39
C LEU A 142 1.27 23.03 -2.86
N ASN A 143 0.60 22.11 -3.56
CA ASN A 143 -0.74 22.32 -4.07
C ASN A 143 -1.68 21.26 -3.49
N ILE A 144 -2.83 21.70 -2.99
CA ILE A 144 -3.92 20.85 -2.55
C ILE A 144 -5.02 20.93 -3.60
N LYS A 145 -5.54 19.78 -4.01
CA LYS A 145 -6.70 19.73 -4.89
C LYS A 145 -7.64 18.61 -4.46
N SER A 146 -8.94 18.81 -4.66
CA SER A 146 -9.92 17.73 -4.62
C SER A 146 -10.03 17.07 -6.00
N THR A 147 -10.75 15.94 -6.10
CA THR A 147 -10.91 15.19 -7.35
C THR A 147 -11.45 16.04 -8.50
N MET A 148 -12.38 16.95 -8.21
CA MET A 148 -13.07 17.80 -9.19
C MET A 148 -12.83 19.31 -8.97
N GLY A 149 -12.11 19.69 -7.92
CA GLY A 149 -11.91 21.09 -7.55
C GLY A 149 -10.67 21.71 -8.18
N LYS A 150 -10.66 23.04 -8.21
CA LYS A 150 -9.48 23.81 -8.63
C LYS A 150 -8.34 23.60 -7.62
N PRO A 151 -7.09 23.48 -8.07
CA PRO A 151 -5.95 23.38 -7.18
C PRO A 151 -5.76 24.70 -6.41
N GLN A 152 -5.55 24.59 -5.10
CA GLN A 152 -5.18 25.69 -4.22
C GLN A 152 -3.72 25.53 -3.81
N ARG A 153 -2.95 26.61 -3.93
CA ARG A 153 -1.54 26.64 -3.55
C ARG A 153 -1.41 27.04 -2.09
N VAL A 154 -0.68 26.26 -1.32
CA VAL A 154 -0.43 26.49 0.11
C VAL A 154 1.00 26.98 0.36
N TYR A 155 1.93 26.62 -0.53
CA TYR A 155 3.34 27.03 -0.52
C TYR A 155 3.86 27.16 -1.95
#